data_AF-X1J0F5-F1
#
_entry.id   AF-X1J0F5-F1
#
_cell.length_a   1.000
_cell.length_b   1.000
_cell.length_c   1.000
_cell.angle_alpha   90.00
_cell.angle_beta   90.00
_cell.angle_gamma   90.00
#
_symmetry.space_group_name_H-M   'P 1'
#
loop_
_entity.id
_entity.type
_entity.pdbx_description
1 polymer ?
#
loop_
_entity_poly.entity_id
_entity_poly.type
_entity_poly.pdbx_seq_one_letter_code
_entity_poly.pdbx_strand_id
1 'polypeptide(L)'
;MKEIDRIEGAKWLQAFWLLRDQVGPIIHRVSQAEDGSTEEKLAAFSEALEKLPVIFNSMKQTPKPKPKELRTVKKLEESALDAYIKSCEWGIKSLNDPSRAKYSAIVFQTSLAESYWKISA
;
A
#
# COMPACT_ATOMS: atom_id res chain seq x y z
N MET A 1 -5.13 -30.02 -0.10
CA MET A 1 -5.33 -29.04 0.99
C MET A 1 -6.35 -29.62 1.95
N LYS A 2 -6.03 -29.71 3.26
CA LYS A 2 -6.96 -30.30 4.25
C LYS A 2 -8.08 -29.31 4.54
N GLU A 3 -9.24 -29.79 4.96
CA GLU A 3 -10.42 -28.96 5.23
C GLU A 3 -10.17 -27.90 6.32
N ILE A 4 -9.38 -28.25 7.33
CA ILE A 4 -8.92 -27.33 8.39
C ILE A 4 -8.08 -26.18 7.79
N ASP A 5 -7.21 -26.46 6.82
CA ASP A 5 -6.40 -25.43 6.15
C ASP A 5 -7.26 -24.47 5.32
N ARG A 6 -8.40 -24.94 4.78
CA ARG A 6 -9.37 -24.09 4.06
C ARG A 6 -10.10 -23.16 5.02
N ILE A 7 -10.57 -23.65 6.17
CA ILE A 7 -11.28 -22.85 7.17
C ILE A 7 -10.36 -21.77 7.75
N GLU A 8 -9.12 -22.14 8.11
CA GLU A 8 -8.12 -21.18 8.58
C GLU A 8 -7.77 -20.15 7.50
N GLY A 9 -7.63 -20.58 6.24
CA GLY A 9 -7.40 -19.69 5.10
C GLY A 9 -8.55 -18.69 4.88
N ALA A 10 -9.80 -19.13 5.01
CA ALA A 10 -10.97 -18.28 4.87
C ALA A 10 -11.07 -17.22 5.97
N LYS A 11 -10.82 -17.62 7.23
CA LYS A 11 -10.76 -16.68 8.36
C LYS A 11 -9.65 -15.65 8.19
N TRP A 12 -8.49 -16.10 7.73
CA TRP A 12 -7.37 -15.20 7.43
C TRP A 12 -7.73 -14.22 6.31
N LEU A 13 -8.33 -14.69 5.22
CA LEU A 13 -8.78 -13.84 4.11
C LEU A 13 -9.76 -12.77 4.58
N GLN A 14 -10.73 -13.13 5.42
CA GLN A 14 -11.70 -12.18 5.95
C GLN A 14 -11.02 -11.06 6.76
N ALA A 15 -10.11 -11.42 7.67
CA ALA A 15 -9.36 -10.43 8.45
C ALA A 15 -8.43 -9.57 7.57
N PHE A 16 -7.83 -10.18 6.55
CA PHE A 16 -6.94 -9.51 5.61
C PHE A 16 -7.70 -8.49 4.74
N TRP A 17 -8.90 -8.84 4.26
CA TRP A 17 -9.75 -7.95 3.49
C TRP A 17 -10.19 -6.72 4.29
N LEU A 18 -10.49 -6.86 5.58
CA LEU A 18 -10.81 -5.71 6.44
C LEU A 18 -9.66 -4.70 6.54
N LEU A 19 -8.42 -5.16 6.49
CA LEU A 19 -7.26 -4.26 6.44
C LEU A 19 -7.14 -3.60 5.07
N ARG A 20 -7.37 -4.36 3.99
CA ARG A 20 -7.34 -3.85 2.63
C ARG A 20 -8.40 -2.76 2.38
N ASP A 21 -9.60 -2.94 2.93
CA ASP A 21 -10.70 -1.97 2.85
C ASP A 21 -10.35 -0.64 3.55
N GLN A 22 -9.48 -0.66 4.56
CA GLN A 22 -9.00 0.58 5.19
C GLN A 22 -7.95 1.30 4.33
N VAL A 23 -7.16 0.56 3.55
CA VAL A 23 -6.12 1.12 2.68
C VAL A 23 -6.75 1.82 1.46
N GLY A 24 -7.79 1.22 0.87
CA GLY A 24 -8.42 1.69 -0.37
C GLY A 24 -8.78 3.19 -0.40
N PRO A 25 -9.53 3.71 0.59
CA PRO A 25 -9.90 5.12 0.64
C PRO A 25 -8.70 6.07 0.74
N ILE A 26 -7.63 5.66 1.44
CA ILE A 26 -6.42 6.47 1.61
C ILE A 26 -5.66 6.56 0.29
N ILE A 27 -5.50 5.42 -0.40
CA ILE A 27 -4.87 5.38 -1.73
C ILE A 27 -5.68 6.23 -2.72
N HIS A 28 -7.00 6.07 -2.71
CA HIS A 28 -7.88 6.85 -3.58
C HIS A 28 -7.73 8.35 -3.34
N ARG A 29 -7.68 8.80 -2.08
CA ARG A 29 -7.51 10.22 -1.74
C ARG A 29 -6.19 10.79 -2.25
N VAL A 30 -5.10 10.05 -2.12
CA VAL A 30 -3.79 10.45 -2.65
C VAL A 30 -3.83 10.55 -4.18
N SER A 31 -4.48 9.59 -4.85
CA SER A 31 -4.67 9.63 -6.31
C SER A 31 -5.49 10.85 -6.75
N GLN A 32 -6.57 11.20 -6.03
CA GLN A 32 -7.36 12.40 -6.34
C GLN A 32 -6.57 13.70 -6.13
N ALA A 33 -5.65 13.73 -5.17
CA ALA A 33 -4.82 14.90 -4.91
C ALA A 33 -3.71 15.10 -5.97
N GLU A 34 -3.43 14.12 -6.83
CA GLU A 34 -2.35 14.19 -7.82
C GLU A 34 -2.54 15.33 -8.85
N ASP A 35 -3.79 15.67 -9.17
CA ASP A 35 -4.11 16.80 -10.05
C ASP A 35 -4.38 18.10 -9.28
N GLY A 36 -4.31 18.07 -7.95
CA GLY A 36 -4.57 19.20 -7.06
C GLY A 36 -3.40 20.16 -6.86
N SER A 37 -3.59 21.12 -5.96
CA SER A 37 -2.56 22.06 -5.53
C SER A 37 -1.44 21.35 -4.75
N THR A 38 -0.27 22.00 -4.60
CA THR A 38 0.82 21.48 -3.76
C THR A 38 0.37 21.23 -2.32
N GLU A 39 -0.50 22.09 -1.78
CA GLU A 39 -1.03 21.97 -0.42
C GLU A 39 -1.95 20.75 -0.28
N GLU A 40 -2.79 20.50 -1.29
CA GLU A 40 -3.68 19.33 -1.33
C GLU A 40 -2.86 18.03 -1.43
N LYS A 41 -1.82 18.01 -2.25
CA LYS A 41 -0.88 16.89 -2.37
C LYS A 41 -0.17 16.60 -1.05
N LEU A 42 0.38 17.64 -0.41
CA LEU A 42 1.06 17.51 0.88
C LEU A 42 0.11 17.00 1.96
N ALA A 43 -1.13 17.50 2.01
CA ALA A 43 -2.14 17.05 2.97
C ALA A 43 -2.48 15.56 2.76
N ALA A 44 -2.72 15.16 1.51
CA ALA A 44 -3.05 13.77 1.19
C ALA A 44 -1.88 12.81 1.47
N PHE A 45 -0.65 13.16 1.08
CA PHE A 45 0.53 12.36 1.40
C PHE A 45 0.80 12.28 2.91
N SER A 46 0.62 13.38 3.65
CA SER A 46 0.82 13.40 5.10
C SER A 46 -0.20 12.51 5.83
N GLU A 47 -1.47 12.58 5.43
CA GLU A 47 -2.50 11.68 5.97
C GLU A 47 -2.18 10.21 5.67
N ALA A 48 -1.67 9.92 4.46
CA ALA A 48 -1.28 8.57 4.09
C ALA A 48 -0.11 8.06 4.96
N LEU A 49 0.88 8.91 5.25
CA LEU A 49 1.99 8.56 6.15
C LEU A 49 1.58 8.43 7.61
N GLU A 50 0.52 9.09 8.05
CA GLU A 50 -0.01 8.91 9.40
C GLU A 50 -0.73 7.56 9.54
N LYS A 51 -1.55 7.19 8.55
CA LYS A 51 -2.49 6.06 8.65
C LYS A 51 -1.93 4.74 8.11
N LEU A 52 -1.28 4.76 6.95
CA LEU A 52 -0.84 3.52 6.27
C LEU A 52 0.21 2.73 7.06
N PRO A 53 1.19 3.34 7.77
CA PRO A 53 2.13 2.57 8.59
C PRO A 53 1.46 1.79 9.73
N VAL A 54 0.37 2.33 10.31
CA VAL A 54 -0.40 1.64 11.35
C VAL A 54 -1.07 0.39 10.74
N ILE A 55 -1.75 0.56 9.61
CA ILE A 55 -2.42 -0.54 8.91
C ILE A 55 -1.39 -1.59 8.43
N PHE A 56 -0.24 -1.15 7.94
CA PHE A 56 0.86 -2.02 7.51
C PHE A 56 1.41 -2.86 8.66
N ASN A 57 1.58 -2.25 9.85
CA ASN A 57 1.99 -2.99 11.04
C ASN A 57 0.93 -4.02 11.46
N SER A 58 -0.36 -3.67 11.41
CA SER A 58 -1.44 -4.63 11.65
C SER A 58 -1.41 -5.79 10.63
N MET A 59 -1.16 -5.49 9.36
CA MET A 59 -1.04 -6.50 8.30
C MET A 59 0.13 -7.46 8.57
N LYS A 60 1.29 -6.95 8.97
CA LYS A 60 2.46 -7.77 9.36
C LYS A 60 2.14 -8.69 10.52
N GLN A 61 1.42 -8.20 11.53
CA GLN A 61 1.03 -8.95 12.72
C GLN A 61 -0.04 -10.01 12.46
N THR A 62 -0.75 -9.98 11.33
CA THR A 62 -1.70 -11.06 11.01
C THR A 62 -0.97 -12.41 10.93
N PRO A 63 -1.58 -13.50 11.45
CA PRO A 63 -0.99 -14.82 11.42
C PRO A 63 -0.58 -15.21 9.99
N LYS A 64 0.53 -15.93 9.85
CA LYS A 64 0.98 -16.41 8.54
C LYS A 64 0.03 -17.53 8.08
N PRO A 65 -0.67 -17.39 6.93
CA PRO A 65 -1.60 -18.42 6.49
C PRO A 65 -0.84 -19.70 6.12
N LYS A 66 -1.46 -20.87 6.33
CA LYS A 66 -0.84 -22.17 5.96
C LYS A 66 -0.76 -22.36 4.44
N PRO A 67 -1.82 -22.07 3.64
CA PRO A 67 -1.74 -22.17 2.19
C PRO A 67 -0.60 -21.32 1.61
N LYS A 68 0.13 -21.89 0.64
CA LYS A 68 1.30 -21.21 0.04
C LYS A 68 0.86 -19.96 -0.73
N GLU A 69 -0.26 -20.06 -1.42
CA GLU A 69 -0.86 -19.01 -2.25
C GLU A 69 -1.18 -17.78 -1.38
N LEU A 70 -1.84 -17.98 -0.25
CA LEU A 70 -2.19 -16.90 0.69
C LEU A 70 -0.95 -16.26 1.31
N ARG A 71 0.12 -17.02 1.55
CA ARG A 71 1.41 -16.46 2.03
C ARG A 71 2.04 -15.57 0.98
N THR A 72 1.93 -15.94 -0.29
CA THR A 72 2.42 -15.12 -1.41
C THR A 72 1.62 -13.82 -1.51
N VAL A 73 0.28 -13.91 -1.44
CA VAL A 73 -0.60 -12.72 -1.43
C VAL A 73 -0.23 -11.77 -0.30
N LYS A 74 -0.09 -12.28 0.94
CA LYS A 74 0.32 -11.46 2.09
C LYS A 74 1.62 -10.70 1.82
N LYS A 75 2.65 -11.40 1.31
CA LYS A 75 3.96 -10.79 1.03
C LYS A 75 3.89 -9.72 -0.07
N LEU A 76 3.11 -9.96 -1.12
CA LEU A 76 2.95 -9.02 -2.22
C LEU A 76 2.28 -7.75 -1.74
N GLU A 77 1.20 -7.88 -0.98
CA GLU A 77 0.47 -6.75 -0.39
C GLU A 77 1.32 -5.99 0.63
N GLU A 78 2.07 -6.68 1.49
CA GLU A 78 3.04 -6.05 2.38
C GLU A 78 4.09 -5.24 1.59
N SER A 79 4.59 -5.79 0.48
CA SER A 79 5.59 -5.11 -0.35
C SER A 79 5.00 -3.91 -1.09
N ALA A 80 3.77 -4.03 -1.60
CA ALA A 80 3.05 -2.96 -2.28
C ALA A 80 2.76 -1.80 -1.32
N LEU A 81 2.28 -2.10 -0.11
CA LEU A 81 1.98 -1.08 0.90
C LEU A 81 3.24 -0.38 1.41
N ASP A 82 4.34 -1.12 1.60
CA ASP A 82 5.65 -0.53 1.94
C ASP A 82 6.16 0.41 0.85
N ALA A 83 6.07 0.00 -0.41
CA ALA A 83 6.43 0.84 -1.55
C ALA A 83 5.56 2.10 -1.63
N TYR A 84 4.26 1.96 -1.36
CA TYR A 84 3.32 3.08 -1.37
C TYR A 84 3.64 4.12 -0.29
N ILE A 85 3.92 3.66 0.94
CA ILE A 85 4.34 4.52 2.05
C ILE A 85 5.61 5.27 1.67
N LYS A 86 6.62 4.57 1.15
CA LYS A 86 7.88 5.20 0.69
C LYS A 86 7.64 6.23 -0.41
N SER A 87 6.74 5.94 -1.35
CA SER A 87 6.36 6.89 -2.40
C SER A 87 5.74 8.17 -1.83
N CYS A 88 4.87 8.05 -0.82
CA CYS A 88 4.31 9.21 -0.11
C CYS A 88 5.40 10.02 0.61
N GLU A 89 6.33 9.36 1.31
CA GLU A 89 7.48 10.05 1.94
C GLU A 89 8.32 10.82 0.92
N TRP A 90 8.53 10.22 -0.25
CA TRP A 90 9.30 10.83 -1.33
C TRP A 90 8.55 11.98 -1.96
N GLY A 91 7.23 11.84 -2.17
CA GLY A 91 6.34 12.90 -2.64
C GLY A 91 6.45 14.15 -1.77
N ILE A 92 6.35 14.00 -0.44
CA ILE A 92 6.52 15.12 0.50
C ILE A 92 7.91 15.75 0.38
N LYS A 93 8.97 14.92 0.36
CA LYS A 93 10.35 15.42 0.22
C LYS A 93 10.54 16.22 -1.08
N SER A 94 9.95 15.77 -2.19
CA SER A 94 10.05 16.44 -3.49
C SER A 94 9.21 17.70 -3.59
N LEU A 95 8.06 17.77 -2.91
CA LEU A 95 7.25 18.99 -2.86
C LEU A 95 7.89 20.07 -1.96
N ASN A 96 8.59 19.66 -0.90
CA ASN A 96 9.29 20.57 0.02
C ASN A 96 10.67 21.02 -0.47
N ASP A 97 11.37 20.20 -1.27
CA ASP A 97 12.68 20.53 -1.86
C ASP A 97 12.73 20.03 -3.32
N PRO A 98 12.44 20.90 -4.31
CA PRO A 98 12.35 20.56 -5.73
C PRO A 98 13.68 20.23 -6.43
N SER A 99 14.79 20.02 -5.72
CA SER A 99 16.11 19.78 -6.34
C SER A 99 16.18 18.45 -7.13
N ARG A 100 15.80 18.53 -8.42
CA ARG A 100 15.99 17.73 -9.66
C ARG A 100 16.49 16.26 -9.71
N ALA A 101 16.93 15.62 -8.64
CA ALA A 101 17.51 14.26 -8.71
C ALA A 101 16.54 13.10 -8.37
N LYS A 102 15.32 13.36 -7.88
CA LYS A 102 14.39 12.30 -7.39
C LYS A 102 13.20 12.00 -8.29
N TYR A 103 12.90 12.84 -9.27
CA TYR A 103 11.67 12.74 -10.06
C TYR A 103 11.61 11.48 -10.94
N SER A 104 12.71 11.08 -11.58
CA SER A 104 12.79 9.84 -12.37
C SER A 104 12.65 8.58 -11.51
N ALA A 105 13.18 8.60 -10.29
CA ALA A 105 13.03 7.49 -9.34
C ALA A 105 11.59 7.37 -8.82
N ILE A 106 10.90 8.50 -8.61
CA ILE A 106 9.49 8.55 -8.24
C ILE A 106 8.62 7.99 -9.38
N VAL A 107 8.77 8.48 -10.60
CA VAL A 107 8.03 7.98 -11.77
C VAL A 107 8.26 6.47 -11.97
N PHE A 108 9.49 5.99 -11.79
CA PHE A 108 9.80 4.57 -11.87
C PHE A 108 9.09 3.74 -10.79
N GLN A 109 9.13 4.18 -9.53
CA GLN A 109 8.48 3.44 -8.43
C GLN A 109 6.95 3.49 -8.52
N THR A 110 6.36 4.62 -8.92
CA THR A 110 4.91 4.75 -9.11
C THR A 110 4.43 3.86 -10.25
N SER A 111 5.15 3.84 -11.38
CA SER A 111 4.83 2.94 -12.52
C SER A 111 4.95 1.46 -12.12
N LEU A 112 5.94 1.12 -11.28
CA LEU A 112 6.10 -0.24 -10.76
C LEU A 112 4.89 -0.63 -9.89
N ALA A 113 4.48 0.23 -8.96
CA ALA A 113 3.36 -0.01 -8.08
C ALA A 113 2.02 -0.16 -8.85
N GLU A 114 1.76 0.69 -9.83
CA GLU A 114 0.60 0.58 -10.72
C GLU A 114 0.57 -0.74 -11.49
N SER A 115 1.73 -1.17 -12.01
CA SER A 115 1.83 -2.42 -12.76
C SER A 115 1.48 -3.64 -11.89
N TYR A 116 1.92 -3.65 -10.63
CA TYR A 116 1.56 -4.71 -9.69
C TYR A 116 0.07 -4.71 -9.37
N TRP A 117 -0.54 -3.54 -9.20
CA TRP A 117 -1.95 -3.42 -8.89
C TRP A 117 -2.87 -3.85 -10.04
N LYS A 118 -2.47 -3.58 -11.29
CA LYS A 118 -3.20 -4.04 -12.49
C LYS A 118 -3.10 -5.55 -12.72
N ILE A 119 -2.02 -6.18 -12.26
CA ILE A 119 -1.81 -7.64 -12.38
C ILE A 119 -2.54 -8.41 -11.27
N SER A 120 -2.84 -7.78 -10.13
CA SER A 120 -3.51 -8.41 -8.99
C SER A 120 -5.02 -8.18 -8.91
N ALA A 121 -5.59 -7.42 -9.85
CA ALA A 121 -7.03 -7.21 -10.05
C ALA A 121 -7.61 -8.25 -11.03
#